data_AF-A0A1U7IFJ2-F1
#
_entry.id   AF-A0A1U7IFJ2-F1
#
_cell.length_a   1.000
_cell.length_b   1.000
_cell.length_c   1.000
_cell.angle_alpha   90.00
_cell.angle_beta   90.00
_cell.angle_gamma   90.00
#
_symmetry.space_group_name_H-M   'P 1'
#
loop_
_entity.id
_entity.type
_entity.pdbx_description
1 polymer ?
#
loop_
_entity_poly.entity_id
_entity_poly.type
_entity_poly.pdbx_seq_one_letter_code
_entity_poly.pdbx_strand_id
1 'polypeptide(L)'
;MVYAEITYFSFDNVCQMLSVSPRTLRRYAAILQKKLGKEFDRRKGEPGFSPQAVAALQKFCELRRVNKMPIERCAEYLRVNGF
;
A
#
# COMPACT_ATOMS: atom_id res chain seq x y z
N MET A 1 3.59 11.26 27.49
CA MET A 1 3.92 10.99 26.07
C MET A 1 3.47 9.58 25.76
N VAL A 2 2.36 9.41 25.03
CA VAL A 2 1.92 8.08 24.57
C VAL A 2 2.68 7.80 23.28
N TYR A 3 3.75 7.00 23.36
CA TYR A 3 4.39 6.47 22.15
C TYR A 3 3.37 5.54 21.51
N ALA A 4 2.74 5.97 20.41
CA ALA A 4 1.91 5.07 19.61
C ALA A 4 2.86 4.03 19.01
N GLU A 5 2.84 2.81 19.54
CA GLU A 5 3.51 1.69 18.89
C GLU A 5 2.92 1.55 17.49
N ILE A 6 3.74 1.80 16.47
CA ILE A 6 3.33 1.60 15.09
C ILE A 6 3.34 0.10 14.86
N THR A 7 2.17 -0.54 14.91
CA THR A 7 2.03 -1.95 14.57
C THR A 7 2.26 -2.14 13.07
N TYR A 8 3.34 -2.81 12.71
CA TYR A 8 3.62 -3.19 11.33
C TYR A 8 2.91 -4.50 11.00
N PHE A 9 2.30 -4.55 9.81
CA PHE A 9 1.67 -5.75 9.27
C PHE A 9 2.68 -6.53 8.44
N SER A 10 2.80 -7.83 8.71
CA SER A 10 3.66 -8.71 7.92
C SER A 10 3.21 -8.78 6.47
N PHE A 11 4.13 -9.12 5.58
CA PHE A 11 3.84 -9.23 4.16
C PHE A 11 2.72 -10.24 3.84
N ASP A 12 2.73 -11.38 4.54
CA ASP A 12 1.73 -12.44 4.34
C ASP A 12 0.35 -12.02 4.88
N ASN A 13 0.31 -11.33 6.03
CA ASN A 13 -0.94 -10.78 6.55
C ASN A 13 -1.56 -9.80 5.58
N VAL A 14 -0.76 -8.90 4.98
CA VAL A 14 -1.27 -7.94 3.99
C VAL A 14 -1.75 -8.63 2.72
N CYS A 15 -1.10 -9.71 2.27
CA CYS A 15 -1.59 -10.51 1.16
C CYS A 15 -2.98 -11.11 1.44
N GLN A 16 -3.16 -11.66 2.64
CA GLN A 16 -4.44 -12.22 3.08
C GLN A 16 -5.52 -11.14 3.18
N MET A 17 -5.24 -10.04 3.88
CA MET A 17 -6.18 -8.92 4.08
C MET A 17 -6.68 -8.35 2.75
N LEU A 18 -5.77 -8.14 1.79
CA LEU A 18 -6.12 -7.57 0.50
C LEU A 18 -6.58 -8.63 -0.52
N SER A 19 -6.51 -9.91 -0.16
CA SER A 19 -6.81 -11.05 -1.03
C SER A 19 -6.07 -10.96 -2.38
N VAL A 20 -4.75 -10.70 -2.31
CA VAL A 20 -3.87 -10.58 -3.48
C VAL A 20 -2.69 -11.54 -3.38
N SER A 21 -2.19 -11.99 -4.53
CA SER A 21 -0.98 -12.82 -4.54
C SER A 21 0.27 -12.04 -4.05
N PRO A 22 1.28 -12.72 -3.47
CA PRO A 22 2.56 -12.12 -3.13
C PRO A 22 3.23 -11.35 -4.27
N ARG A 23 3.08 -11.84 -5.51
CA ARG A 23 3.61 -11.18 -6.71
C ARG A 23 2.88 -9.87 -6.98
N THR A 24 1.55 -9.89 -6.86
CA THR A 24 0.69 -8.72 -7.03
C THR A 24 1.00 -7.66 -5.97
N LEU A 25 1.09 -8.05 -4.70
CA LEU A 25 1.39 -7.14 -3.60
C LEU A 25 2.76 -6.46 -3.80
N ARG A 26 3.80 -7.22 -4.16
CA ARG A 26 5.12 -6.66 -4.48
C ARG A 26 5.05 -5.61 -5.59
N ARG A 27 4.32 -5.90 -6.67
CA ARG A 27 4.15 -4.98 -7.80
C ARG A 27 3.43 -3.71 -7.37
N TYR A 28 2.34 -3.82 -6.61
CA TYR A 28 1.56 -2.65 -6.18
C TYR A 28 2.35 -1.79 -5.20
N ALA A 29 2.99 -2.42 -4.22
CA ALA A 29 3.86 -1.74 -3.28
C ALA A 29 5.00 -0.98 -3.99
N ALA A 30 5.63 -1.56 -5.01
CA ALA A 30 6.68 -0.87 -5.78
C ALA A 30 6.15 0.36 -6.54
N ILE A 31 4.94 0.29 -7.09
CA ILE A 31 4.31 1.42 -7.79
C ILE A 31 3.96 2.54 -6.80
N LEU A 32 3.33 2.19 -5.68
CA LEU A 32 2.97 3.14 -4.64
C LEU A 32 4.22 3.77 -4.01
N GLN A 33 5.27 2.99 -3.75
CA GLN A 33 6.56 3.51 -3.29
C GLN A 33 7.14 4.56 -4.24
N LYS A 34 7.07 4.32 -5.57
CA LYS A 34 7.58 5.26 -6.57
C LYS A 34 6.74 6.53 -6.65
N LYS A 35 5.43 6.45 -6.40
CA LYS A 35 4.48 7.55 -6.60
C LYS A 35 4.22 8.39 -5.36
N LEU A 36 4.13 7.77 -4.20
CA LEU A 36 3.85 8.40 -2.90
C LEU A 36 5.15 8.62 -2.09
N GLY A 37 6.24 7.94 -2.44
CA GLY A 37 7.55 8.19 -1.84
C GLY A 37 7.56 7.95 -0.33
N LYS A 38 7.87 9.00 0.45
CA LYS A 38 7.98 8.95 1.92
C LYS A 38 6.67 8.58 2.62
N GLU A 39 5.52 8.82 1.98
CA GLU A 39 4.21 8.49 2.54
C GLU A 39 3.90 6.98 2.45
N PHE A 40 4.56 6.28 1.53
CA PHE A 40 4.47 4.83 1.46
C PHE A 40 5.65 4.24 2.23
N ASP A 41 5.40 3.99 3.51
CA ASP A 41 6.39 3.60 4.51
C ASP A 41 6.80 2.13 4.36
N ARG A 42 7.52 1.83 3.28
CA ARG A 42 8.23 0.56 3.13
C ARG A 42 9.71 0.81 3.35
N ARG A 43 10.12 0.98 4.61
CA ARG A 43 11.54 1.04 4.94
C ARG A 43 12.26 -0.20 4.41
N LYS A 44 13.33 0.04 3.65
CA LYS A 44 14.14 -1.02 3.04
C LYS A 44 14.78 -1.85 4.15
N GLY A 45 14.41 -3.13 4.24
CA GLY A 45 14.92 -4.06 5.25
C GLY A 45 14.03 -4.22 6.49
N GLU A 46 12.90 -3.50 6.59
CA GLU A 46 11.94 -3.71 7.69
C GLU A 46 10.87 -4.75 7.29
N PRO A 47 10.51 -5.67 8.21
CA PRO A 47 9.61 -6.78 7.93
C PRO A 47 8.15 -6.35 8.06
N GLY A 48 7.66 -5.45 7.21
CA GLY A 48 6.23 -5.16 7.18
C GLY A 48 5.78 -3.90 6.46
N PHE A 49 4.50 -3.60 6.63
CA PHE A 49 3.82 -2.41 6.15
C PHE A 49 3.21 -1.66 7.33
N SER A 50 3.41 -0.34 7.38
CA SER A 50 2.71 0.49 8.37
C SER A 50 1.19 0.48 8.10
N PRO A 51 0.35 0.84 9.10
CA PRO A 51 -1.08 0.95 8.89
C PRO A 51 -1.46 1.89 7.74
N GLN A 52 -0.72 2.99 7.57
CA GLN A 52 -0.90 3.94 6.46
C GLN A 52 -0.60 3.31 5.11
N ALA A 53 0.50 2.54 5.01
CA ALA A 53 0.85 1.84 3.79
C ALA A 53 -0.18 0.75 3.42
N VAL A 54 -0.71 0.02 4.41
CA VAL A 54 -1.78 -0.97 4.20
C VAL A 54 -3.04 -0.29 3.70
N ALA A 55 -3.43 0.82 4.31
CA ALA A 55 -4.66 1.50 3.92
C ALA A 55 -4.53 2.14 2.51
N ALA A 56 -3.33 2.62 2.13
CA ALA A 56 -3.05 3.05 0.76
C ALA A 56 -3.16 1.90 -0.26
N LEU A 57 -2.64 0.73 0.09
CA LEU A 57 -2.79 -0.48 -0.73
C LEU A 57 -4.26 -0.91 -0.85
N GLN A 58 -5.05 -0.74 0.21
CA GLN A 58 -6.47 -1.09 0.21
C GLN A 58 -7.26 -0.20 -0.76
N LYS A 59 -7.14 1.14 -0.63
CA LYS A 59 -7.76 2.08 -1.59
C LYS A 59 -7.28 1.81 -3.02
N PHE A 60 -6.00 1.49 -3.21
CA PHE A 60 -5.46 1.15 -4.53
C PHE A 60 -6.14 -0.10 -5.14
N CYS A 61 -6.33 -1.16 -4.34
CA CYS A 61 -6.99 -2.38 -4.78
C CYS A 61 -8.47 -2.15 -5.10
N GLU A 62 -9.16 -1.33 -4.30
CA GLU A 62 -10.55 -0.94 -4.53
C GLU A 62 -10.71 -0.14 -5.83
N LEU A 63 -9.88 0.88 -6.06
CA LEU A 63 -9.88 1.66 -7.30
C LEU A 63 -9.69 0.78 -8.53
N ARG A 64 -8.80 -0.22 -8.43
CA ARG A 64 -8.57 -1.18 -9.51
C ARG A 64 -9.77 -2.09 -9.75
N ARG A 65 -10.44 -2.56 -8.68
CA ARG A 65 -11.63 -3.43 -8.78
C ARG A 65 -12.83 -2.71 -9.36
N VAL A 66 -13.13 -1.51 -8.88
CA VAL A 66 -14.37 -0.79 -9.22
C VAL A 66 -14.27 -0.13 -10.60
N ASN A 67 -13.15 0.54 -10.91
CA ASN A 67 -13.07 1.40 -12.10
C ASN A 67 -12.35 0.76 -13.30
N LYS A 68 -11.88 -0.50 -13.18
CA LYS A 68 -11.00 -1.18 -14.16
C LYS A 68 -9.82 -0.29 -14.63
N MET A 69 -9.37 0.64 -13.79
CA MET A 69 -8.36 1.62 -14.15
C MET A 69 -6.97 0.97 -14.25
N PRO A 70 -6.10 1.45 -15.16
CA PRO A 70 -4.70 1.07 -15.20
C PRO A 70 -4.02 1.36 -13.86
N ILE A 71 -3.07 0.51 -13.46
CA ILE A 71 -2.39 0.58 -12.15
C ILE A 71 -1.69 1.92 -11.94
N GLU A 72 -1.14 2.52 -13.00
CA GLU A 72 -0.48 3.82 -12.95
C GLU A 72 -1.47 4.94 -12.64
N ARG A 73 -2.70 4.86 -13.18
CA ARG A 73 -3.77 5.83 -12.94
C ARG A 73 -4.33 5.72 -11.53
N CYS A 74 -4.45 4.51 -10.99
CA CYS A 74 -4.85 4.32 -9.59
C CYS A 74 -3.83 4.96 -8.62
N ALA A 75 -2.53 4.78 -8.90
CA ALA A 75 -1.49 5.37 -8.05
C ALA A 75 -1.46 6.91 -8.17
N GLU A 76 -1.68 7.44 -9.37
CA GLU A 76 -1.80 8.88 -9.60
C GLU A 76 -3.01 9.48 -8.88
N TYR A 77 -4.15 8.78 -8.91
CA TYR A 77 -5.36 9.20 -8.21
C TYR A 77 -5.13 9.32 -6.70
N LEU A 78 -4.47 8.33 -6.09
CA LEU A 78 -4.14 8.37 -4.66
C LEU A 78 -3.17 9.52 -4.32
N ARG A 79 -2.19 9.79 -5.18
CA ARG A 79 -1.25 10.90 -5.00
C ARG A 79 -1.94 12.27 -5.01
N VAL A 80 -2.92 12.46 -5.90
CA VAL A 80 -3.59 13.76 -6.09
C VAL A 80 -4.68 14.00 -5.04
N ASN A 81 -5.43 12.96 -4.65
CA ASN A 81 -6.56 13.12 -3.73
C ASN A 81 -6.19 12.97 -2.25
N GLY A 82 -4.91 12.71 -1.95
CA GLY A 82 -4.42 12.46 -0.60
C GLY A 82 -4.83 11.07 -0.11
N PHE A 83 -3.86 10.33 0.45
CA PHE A 83 -4.16 9.10 1.16
C PHE A 83 -4.44 9.39 2.63
#